data_AF-A0A2W5FGJ4-F1
#
_entry.id   AF-A0A2W5FGJ4-F1
#
_cell.length_a   1.000
_cell.length_b   1.000
_cell.length_c   1.000
_cell.angle_alpha   90.00
_cell.angle_beta   90.00
_cell.angle_gamma   90.00
#
_symmetry.space_group_name_H-M   'P 1'
#
loop_
_entity.id
_entity.type
_entity.pdbx_description
1 polymer ?
#
loop_
_entity_poly.entity_id
_entity_poly.type
_entity_poly.pdbx_seq_one_letter_code
_entity_poly.pdbx_strand_id
1 'polypeptide(L)'
;MITRTLKTLTVILASALLLSSCAGSPPPAAKKPVTSLSSKGASKPELYGDRREALNTTAYIYKKNPKDEFAAGRYAKALRESGDLKKAESVLTPFLKGKSPATLTFTEMGALELETGDFKSAESYARKAIKADGGNYRAWHVLGISLDAQQKHPEAETAFKKALDLWQGDSIPVMNNLALNLAAQGYTDKALNLLYSAKEKDPSRVEIERNIRIIRTLNEPSAYSVDARGEEARKAIAAAKAAKEVEKKKTP
;
A
#
# COMPACT_ATOMS: atom_id res chain seq x y z
N MET A 1 14.34 -20.16 75.78
CA MET A 1 13.13 -19.36 76.06
C MET A 1 13.54 -17.88 76.09
N ILE A 2 13.24 -17.11 75.01
CA ILE A 2 12.38 -15.89 75.00
C ILE A 2 12.84 -14.83 76.03
N THR A 3 13.43 -13.68 75.65
CA THR A 3 12.67 -12.48 75.25
C THR A 3 13.56 -11.36 74.68
N ARG A 4 12.95 -10.62 73.74
CA ARG A 4 13.36 -9.39 73.05
C ARG A 4 13.52 -8.21 74.01
N THR A 5 14.36 -7.24 73.65
CA THR A 5 14.02 -5.81 73.79
C THR A 5 14.53 -5.00 72.58
N LEU A 6 13.56 -4.36 71.93
CA LEU A 6 13.70 -3.44 70.80
C LEU A 6 14.37 -2.13 71.25
N LYS A 7 15.24 -1.57 70.40
CA LYS A 7 15.55 -0.12 70.42
C LYS A 7 15.10 0.50 69.10
N THR A 8 14.40 1.61 69.26
CA THR A 8 13.75 2.48 68.28
C THR A 8 14.76 3.31 67.48
N LEU A 9 14.47 3.56 66.20
CA LEU A 9 14.86 4.81 65.55
C LEU A 9 13.82 5.18 64.47
N THR A 10 13.14 6.27 64.72
CA THR A 10 12.25 7.01 63.82
C THR A 10 13.09 7.85 62.85
N VAL A 11 12.54 8.23 61.68
CA VAL A 11 12.54 9.60 61.08
C VAL A 11 12.42 9.61 59.53
N ILE A 12 11.30 10.18 59.07
CA ILE A 12 11.04 11.08 57.91
C ILE A 12 10.90 10.53 56.46
N LEU A 13 9.64 10.54 56.02
CA LEU A 13 9.03 11.26 54.87
C LEU A 13 9.82 11.43 53.55
N ALA A 14 9.29 10.85 52.47
CA ALA A 14 9.35 11.44 51.12
C ALA A 14 8.13 10.99 50.29
N SER A 15 7.55 11.99 49.62
CA SER A 15 6.23 11.99 49.01
C SER A 15 6.22 11.43 47.59
N ALA A 16 5.08 10.83 47.23
CA ALA A 16 4.41 10.85 45.93
C ALA A 16 5.27 10.82 44.64
N LEU A 17 5.31 9.66 43.99
CA LEU A 17 5.32 9.54 42.53
C LEU A 17 4.25 8.51 42.13
N LEU A 18 3.01 8.99 41.97
CA LEU A 18 2.00 8.28 41.20
C LEU A 18 2.43 8.36 39.73
N LEU A 19 3.07 7.30 39.24
CA LEU A 19 3.21 7.09 37.80
C LEU A 19 1.81 6.87 37.24
N SER A 20 1.22 7.94 36.69
CA SER A 20 0.05 7.86 35.84
C SER A 20 0.43 7.05 34.61
N SER A 21 0.17 5.75 34.67
CA SER A 21 0.20 4.88 33.51
C SER A 21 -0.96 5.30 32.61
N CYS A 22 -0.67 6.17 31.64
CA CYS A 22 -1.52 6.33 30.49
C CYS A 22 -1.43 5.03 29.69
N ALA A 23 -2.31 4.09 30.02
CA ALA A 23 -2.61 2.95 29.18
C ALA A 23 -3.20 3.49 27.87
N GLY A 24 -2.31 3.77 26.91
CA GLY A 24 -2.70 3.99 25.52
C GLY A 24 -3.43 2.75 25.06
N SER A 25 -4.71 2.90 24.72
CA SER A 25 -5.49 1.81 24.15
C SER A 25 -4.78 1.30 22.90
N PRO A 26 -4.70 -0.03 22.68
CA PRO A 26 -4.15 -0.54 21.44
C PRO A 26 -4.96 0.03 20.27
N PRO A 27 -4.32 0.43 19.15
CA PRO A 27 -5.04 0.91 17.99
C PRO A 27 -6.05 -0.16 17.55
N PRO A 28 -7.28 0.24 17.16
CA PRO A 28 -8.30 -0.71 16.74
C PRO A 28 -7.74 -1.54 15.57
N ALA A 29 -8.03 -2.85 15.59
CA ALA A 29 -7.54 -3.81 14.61
C ALA A 29 -7.67 -3.26 13.18
N ALA A 30 -6.52 -3.19 12.50
CA ALA A 30 -6.44 -2.75 11.12
C ALA A 30 -7.43 -3.56 10.27
N LYS A 31 -8.44 -2.87 9.72
CA LYS A 31 -9.31 -3.43 8.69
C LYS A 31 -8.41 -3.92 7.55
N LYS A 32 -8.69 -5.13 7.04
CA LYS A 32 -7.90 -5.82 6.01
C LYS A 32 -7.36 -4.83 4.96
N PRO A 33 -6.07 -4.90 4.60
CA PRO A 33 -5.50 -3.96 3.63
C PRO A 33 -6.31 -4.07 2.34
N VAL A 34 -6.71 -2.92 1.81
CA VAL A 34 -7.20 -2.82 0.44
C VAL A 34 -5.99 -3.02 -0.46
N THR A 35 -5.59 -4.28 -0.65
CA THR A 35 -4.62 -4.65 -1.67
C THR A 35 -5.33 -4.48 -3.01
N SER A 36 -5.31 -3.27 -3.58
CA SER A 36 -5.59 -3.13 -5.01
C SER A 36 -4.35 -3.55 -5.81
N LEU A 37 -3.97 -4.82 -5.68
CA LEU A 37 -3.20 -5.52 -6.70
C LEU A 37 -4.18 -5.93 -7.81
N SER A 38 -4.59 -4.91 -8.55
CA SER A 38 -5.08 -5.00 -9.92
C SER A 38 -5.47 -3.58 -10.31
N SER A 39 -4.49 -2.79 -10.72
CA SER A 39 -4.76 -1.79 -11.76
C SER A 39 -4.99 -2.51 -13.10
N LYS A 40 -6.05 -3.32 -13.16
CA LYS A 40 -6.89 -3.34 -14.36
C LYS A 40 -7.69 -2.03 -14.37
N GLY A 41 -6.98 -0.90 -14.33
CA GLY A 41 -7.53 0.44 -14.36
C GLY A 41 -7.64 0.86 -15.83
N ALA A 42 -8.87 0.98 -16.30
CA ALA A 42 -9.29 1.66 -17.53
C ALA A 42 -8.26 1.66 -18.68
N SER A 43 -8.23 0.56 -19.44
CA SER A 43 -7.34 0.43 -20.59
C SER A 43 -7.81 1.29 -21.75
N LYS A 44 -7.08 2.38 -22.01
CA LYS A 44 -7.19 3.12 -23.29
C LYS A 44 -6.86 2.16 -24.45
N PRO A 45 -7.59 2.21 -25.58
CA PRO A 45 -7.30 1.39 -26.76
C PRO A 45 -5.85 1.54 -27.27
N GLU A 46 -5.26 2.74 -27.15
CA GLU A 46 -3.86 2.98 -27.53
C GLU A 46 -2.88 2.08 -26.74
N LEU A 47 -3.14 1.85 -25.45
CA LEU A 47 -2.32 0.97 -24.60
C LEU A 47 -2.35 -0.51 -25.03
N TYR A 48 -3.36 -0.96 -25.79
CA TYR A 48 -3.38 -2.32 -26.33
C TYR A 48 -2.55 -2.46 -27.62
N GLY A 49 -2.57 -1.43 -28.47
CA GLY A 49 -1.72 -1.36 -29.66
C GLY A 49 -0.25 -1.39 -29.28
N ASP A 50 0.14 -0.50 -28.36
CA ASP A 50 1.52 -0.37 -27.89
C ASP A 50 2.03 -1.64 -27.20
N ARG A 51 1.18 -2.28 -26.37
CA ARG A 51 1.56 -3.54 -25.70
C ARG A 51 1.74 -4.69 -26.67
N ARG A 52 0.88 -4.81 -27.69
CA ARG A 52 1.00 -5.88 -28.70
C ARG A 52 2.21 -5.68 -29.59
N GLU A 53 2.49 -4.43 -29.98
CA GLU A 53 3.70 -4.09 -30.73
C GLU A 53 4.96 -4.38 -29.91
N ALA A 54 5.02 -3.93 -28.67
CA ALA A 54 6.14 -4.21 -27.77
C ALA A 54 6.37 -5.72 -27.60
N LEU A 55 5.30 -6.50 -27.45
CA LEU A 55 5.38 -7.97 -27.37
C LEU A 55 5.96 -8.58 -28.63
N ASN A 56 5.49 -8.18 -29.81
CA ASN A 56 5.98 -8.70 -31.09
C ASN A 56 7.45 -8.34 -31.33
N THR A 57 7.83 -7.09 -31.07
CA THR A 57 9.20 -6.59 -31.27
C THR A 57 10.16 -7.29 -30.33
N THR A 58 9.84 -7.38 -29.04
CA THR A 58 10.70 -8.07 -28.06
C THR A 58 10.77 -9.58 -28.31
N ALA A 59 9.67 -10.21 -28.75
CA ALA A 59 9.67 -11.61 -29.19
C ALA A 59 10.61 -11.85 -30.38
N TYR A 60 10.57 -10.97 -31.38
CA TYR A 60 11.44 -11.08 -32.56
C TYR A 60 12.93 -10.96 -32.18
N ILE A 61 13.27 -9.96 -31.34
CA ILE A 61 14.65 -9.76 -30.87
C ILE A 61 15.13 -10.98 -30.08
N TYR A 62 14.32 -11.47 -29.14
CA TYR A 62 14.66 -12.66 -28.36
C TYR A 62 14.81 -13.91 -29.25
N LYS A 63 13.93 -14.10 -30.24
CA LYS A 63 14.03 -15.23 -31.18
C LYS A 63 15.33 -15.20 -32.01
N LYS A 64 15.85 -14.01 -32.34
CA LYS A 64 17.11 -13.85 -33.07
C LYS A 64 18.32 -14.23 -32.22
N ASN A 65 18.28 -13.98 -30.92
CA ASN A 65 19.33 -14.40 -30.00
C ASN A 65 18.74 -14.88 -28.65
N PRO A 66 18.32 -16.15 -28.54
CA PRO A 66 17.66 -16.67 -27.34
C PRO A 66 18.57 -16.78 -26.11
N LYS A 67 19.87 -16.53 -26.27
CA LYS A 67 20.87 -16.50 -25.19
C LYS A 67 21.18 -15.09 -24.70
N ASP A 68 20.61 -14.07 -25.34
CA ASP A 68 20.72 -12.69 -24.87
C ASP A 68 19.77 -12.48 -23.69
N GLU A 69 20.37 -12.36 -22.50
CA GLU A 69 19.65 -12.14 -21.26
C GLU A 69 18.85 -10.84 -21.24
N PHE A 70 19.37 -9.78 -21.86
CA PHE A 70 18.70 -8.50 -21.89
C PHE A 70 17.48 -8.54 -22.81
N ALA A 71 17.60 -9.21 -23.95
CA ALA A 71 16.45 -9.50 -24.81
C ALA A 71 15.41 -10.38 -24.10
N ALA A 72 15.84 -11.38 -23.34
CA ALA A 72 14.96 -12.23 -22.54
C ALA A 72 14.20 -11.42 -21.49
N GLY A 73 14.88 -10.54 -20.74
CA GLY A 73 14.26 -9.67 -19.75
C GLY A 73 13.21 -8.73 -20.35
N ARG A 74 13.51 -8.12 -21.50
CA ARG A 74 12.55 -7.26 -22.21
C ARG A 74 11.34 -8.03 -22.74
N TYR A 75 11.56 -9.24 -23.26
CA TYR A 75 10.48 -10.08 -23.76
C TYR A 75 9.60 -10.58 -22.62
N ALA A 76 10.19 -11.01 -21.51
CA ALA A 76 9.46 -11.43 -20.32
C ALA A 76 8.63 -10.29 -19.72
N LYS A 77 9.16 -9.06 -19.70
CA LYS A 77 8.37 -7.88 -19.32
C LYS A 77 7.11 -7.73 -20.18
N ALA A 78 7.26 -7.78 -21.52
CA ALA A 78 6.13 -7.65 -22.43
C ALA A 78 5.13 -8.80 -22.28
N LEU A 79 5.61 -10.03 -22.07
CA LEU A 79 4.77 -11.19 -21.78
C LEU A 79 3.97 -10.99 -20.48
N ARG A 80 4.61 -10.54 -19.41
CA ARG A 80 3.97 -10.23 -18.13
C ARG A 80 2.90 -9.15 -18.28
N GLU A 81 3.21 -8.05 -18.95
CA GLU A 81 2.26 -6.95 -19.21
C GLU A 81 1.09 -7.35 -20.14
N SER A 82 1.29 -8.39 -20.96
CA SER A 82 0.25 -9.02 -21.77
C SER A 82 -0.56 -10.10 -21.04
N GLY A 83 -0.14 -10.49 -19.83
CA GLY A 83 -0.80 -11.51 -18.99
C GLY A 83 -0.31 -12.95 -19.18
N ASP A 84 0.66 -13.21 -20.06
CA ASP A 84 1.23 -14.55 -20.25
C ASP A 84 2.35 -14.82 -19.24
N LEU A 85 1.94 -14.92 -17.95
CA LEU A 85 2.86 -15.04 -16.82
C LEU A 85 3.71 -16.32 -16.91
N LYS A 86 3.13 -17.44 -17.33
CA LYS A 86 3.84 -18.72 -17.46
C LYS A 86 4.97 -18.65 -18.48
N LYS A 87 4.73 -18.00 -19.62
CA LYS A 87 5.76 -17.85 -20.64
C LYS A 87 6.82 -16.84 -20.22
N ALA A 88 6.43 -15.76 -19.54
CA ALA A 88 7.38 -14.80 -18.97
C ALA A 88 8.33 -15.50 -17.98
N GLU A 89 7.81 -16.33 -17.09
CA GLU A 89 8.60 -17.15 -16.17
C GLU A 89 9.59 -18.04 -16.93
N SER A 90 9.10 -18.84 -17.88
CA SER A 90 9.91 -19.76 -18.67
C SER A 90 11.03 -19.06 -19.44
N VAL A 91 10.83 -17.82 -19.89
CA VAL A 91 11.86 -17.03 -20.58
C VAL A 91 12.94 -16.56 -19.61
N LEU A 92 12.59 -16.23 -18.37
CA LEU A 92 13.53 -15.71 -17.36
C LEU A 92 14.31 -16.83 -16.64
N THR A 93 13.69 -17.98 -16.37
CA THR A 93 14.28 -19.06 -15.55
C THR A 93 15.71 -19.46 -15.94
N PRO A 94 16.06 -19.61 -17.24
CA PRO A 94 17.42 -20.01 -17.63
C PRO A 94 18.50 -18.99 -17.22
N PHE A 95 18.13 -17.71 -17.10
CA PHE A 95 19.06 -16.62 -16.82
C PHE A 95 19.29 -16.38 -15.33
N LEU A 96 18.40 -16.88 -14.45
CA LEU A 96 18.54 -16.72 -13.00
C LEU A 96 19.73 -17.45 -12.38
N LYS A 97 20.27 -18.47 -13.07
CA LYS A 97 21.40 -19.29 -12.62
C LYS A 97 22.70 -18.99 -13.39
N GLY A 98 22.69 -17.97 -14.25
CA GLY A 98 23.86 -17.56 -15.03
C GLY A 98 25.00 -17.04 -14.14
N LYS A 99 26.19 -16.85 -14.74
CA LYS A 99 27.40 -16.37 -14.03
C LYS A 99 27.21 -14.98 -13.39
N SER A 100 26.42 -14.11 -14.02
CA SER A 100 26.02 -12.80 -13.51
C SER A 100 24.65 -12.44 -14.09
N PRO A 101 23.55 -12.84 -13.45
CA PRO A 101 22.22 -12.45 -13.94
C PRO A 101 22.09 -10.93 -13.95
N ALA A 102 21.62 -10.38 -15.04
CA ALA A 102 21.36 -8.97 -15.22
C ALA A 102 20.35 -8.48 -14.17
N THR A 103 20.56 -7.26 -13.67
CA THR A 103 19.62 -6.58 -12.77
C THR A 103 18.19 -6.60 -13.34
N LEU A 104 18.04 -6.46 -14.67
CA LEU A 104 16.74 -6.54 -15.35
C LEU A 104 16.05 -7.88 -15.12
N THR A 105 16.76 -9.01 -15.23
CA THR A 105 16.20 -10.36 -15.06
C THR A 105 15.63 -10.55 -13.66
N PHE A 106 16.38 -10.15 -12.62
CA PHE A 106 15.88 -10.21 -11.26
C PHE A 106 14.72 -9.24 -11.01
N THR A 107 14.75 -8.05 -11.61
CA THR A 107 13.67 -7.08 -11.47
C THR A 107 12.38 -7.61 -12.09
N GLU A 108 12.43 -8.15 -13.31
CA GLU A 108 11.26 -8.68 -14.00
C GLU A 108 10.75 -9.98 -13.38
N MET A 109 11.64 -10.83 -12.85
CA MET A 109 11.20 -12.00 -12.06
C MET A 109 10.51 -11.54 -10.77
N GLY A 110 11.06 -10.57 -10.04
CA GLY A 110 10.38 -10.02 -8.86
C GLY A 110 9.02 -9.41 -9.18
N ALA A 111 8.90 -8.69 -10.30
CA ALA A 111 7.63 -8.15 -10.76
C ALA A 111 6.64 -9.24 -11.20
N LEU A 112 7.12 -10.34 -11.81
CA LEU A 112 6.31 -11.51 -12.12
C LEU A 112 5.73 -12.14 -10.85
N GLU A 113 6.57 -12.33 -9.82
CA GLU A 113 6.14 -12.94 -8.56
C GLU A 113 5.12 -12.08 -7.80
N LEU A 114 5.14 -10.75 -7.99
CA LEU A 114 4.07 -9.89 -7.49
C LEU A 114 2.71 -10.19 -8.15
N GLU A 115 2.70 -10.44 -9.45
CA GLU A 115 1.47 -10.74 -10.21
C GLU A 115 0.93 -12.15 -9.89
N THR A 116 1.81 -13.08 -9.52
CA THR A 116 1.41 -14.43 -9.06
C THR A 116 1.01 -14.46 -7.58
N GLY A 117 1.34 -13.39 -6.83
CA GLY A 117 1.05 -13.26 -5.40
C GLY A 117 2.09 -13.89 -4.47
N ASP A 118 3.22 -14.39 -4.99
CA ASP A 118 4.33 -14.85 -4.17
C ASP A 118 5.21 -13.68 -3.71
N PHE A 119 4.71 -12.96 -2.71
CA PHE A 119 5.39 -11.77 -2.17
C PHE A 119 6.76 -12.08 -1.53
N LYS A 120 6.99 -13.32 -1.07
CA LYS A 120 8.29 -13.72 -0.49
C LYS A 120 9.33 -13.91 -1.59
N SER A 121 8.96 -14.57 -2.68
CA SER A 121 9.82 -14.71 -3.85
C SER A 121 10.08 -13.36 -4.52
N ALA A 122 9.05 -12.51 -4.63
CA ALA A 122 9.19 -11.14 -5.10
C ALA A 122 10.19 -10.31 -4.28
N GLU A 123 10.10 -10.36 -2.95
CA GLU A 123 11.07 -9.72 -2.04
C GLU A 123 12.50 -10.24 -2.30
N SER A 124 12.66 -11.55 -2.41
CA SER A 124 13.97 -12.18 -2.64
C SER A 124 14.62 -11.70 -3.94
N TYR A 125 13.87 -11.70 -5.04
CA TYR A 125 14.37 -11.24 -6.34
C TYR A 125 14.61 -9.74 -6.38
N ALA A 126 13.76 -8.93 -5.75
CA ALA A 126 13.99 -7.49 -5.64
C ALA A 126 15.29 -7.18 -4.90
N ARG A 127 15.58 -7.88 -3.80
CA ARG A 127 16.85 -7.73 -3.06
C ARG A 127 18.07 -8.15 -3.89
N LYS A 128 17.95 -9.21 -4.70
CA LYS A 128 19.01 -9.62 -5.64
C LYS A 128 19.26 -8.55 -6.71
N ALA A 129 18.19 -7.97 -7.27
CA ALA A 129 18.31 -6.86 -8.22
C ALA A 129 18.99 -5.64 -7.59
N ILE A 130 18.59 -5.23 -6.38
CA ILE A 130 19.20 -4.11 -5.65
C ILE A 130 20.68 -4.38 -5.34
N LYS A 131 21.04 -5.62 -5.01
CA LYS A 131 22.44 -6.00 -4.78
C LYS A 131 23.28 -5.91 -6.06
N ALA A 132 22.69 -6.22 -7.22
CA ALA A 132 23.36 -6.12 -8.52
C ALA A 132 23.49 -4.66 -8.97
N ASP A 133 22.46 -3.84 -8.72
CA ASP A 133 22.45 -2.41 -9.01
C ASP A 133 21.56 -1.67 -8.00
N GLY A 134 22.20 -0.95 -7.07
CA GLY A 134 21.53 -0.19 -6.03
C GLY A 134 20.75 1.02 -6.55
N GLY A 135 21.01 1.46 -7.79
CA GLY A 135 20.33 2.56 -8.46
C GLY A 135 19.02 2.16 -9.16
N ASN A 136 18.69 0.87 -9.19
CA ASN A 136 17.49 0.41 -9.87
C ASN A 136 16.21 0.73 -9.08
N TYR A 137 15.59 1.87 -9.38
CA TYR A 137 14.36 2.31 -8.74
C TYR A 137 13.19 1.31 -8.87
N ARG A 138 13.13 0.55 -9.97
CA ARG A 138 12.07 -0.46 -10.18
C ARG A 138 12.22 -1.62 -9.20
N ALA A 139 13.45 -2.05 -8.93
CA ALA A 139 13.71 -3.07 -7.93
C ALA A 139 13.33 -2.60 -6.52
N TRP A 140 13.60 -1.33 -6.18
CA TRP A 140 13.12 -0.72 -4.94
C TRP A 140 11.59 -0.64 -4.86
N HIS A 141 10.92 -0.34 -5.97
CA HIS A 141 9.45 -0.32 -6.03
C HIS A 141 8.86 -1.72 -5.83
N VAL A 142 9.40 -2.73 -6.51
CA VAL A 142 9.01 -4.15 -6.32
C VAL A 142 9.22 -4.57 -4.87
N LEU A 143 10.36 -4.19 -4.26
CA LEU A 143 10.62 -4.46 -2.84
C LEU A 143 9.55 -3.82 -1.95
N GLY A 144 9.20 -2.56 -2.19
CA GLY A 144 8.16 -1.86 -1.43
C GLY A 144 6.81 -2.57 -1.50
N ILE A 145 6.35 -2.96 -2.70
CA ILE A 145 5.09 -3.70 -2.87
C ILE A 145 5.15 -5.05 -2.14
N SER A 146 6.26 -5.77 -2.29
CA SER A 146 6.45 -7.09 -1.69
C SER A 146 6.41 -7.04 -0.16
N LEU A 147 7.03 -6.02 0.44
CA LEU A 147 7.05 -5.80 1.88
C LEU A 147 5.68 -5.37 2.40
N ASP A 148 5.01 -4.47 1.69
CA ASP A 148 3.69 -3.96 2.07
C ASP A 148 2.63 -5.07 2.07
N ALA A 149 2.65 -5.92 1.05
CA ALA A 149 1.79 -7.10 0.96
C ALA A 149 2.05 -8.12 2.09
N GLN A 150 3.26 -8.12 2.64
CA GLN A 150 3.64 -8.90 3.83
C GLN A 150 3.37 -8.17 5.16
N GLN A 151 2.69 -7.02 5.14
CA GLN A 151 2.40 -6.17 6.30
C GLN A 151 3.64 -5.58 7.00
N LYS A 152 4.80 -5.60 6.32
CA LYS A 152 6.04 -4.94 6.78
C LYS A 152 6.03 -3.48 6.36
N HIS A 153 5.03 -2.74 6.86
CA HIS A 153 4.70 -1.40 6.36
C HIS A 153 5.84 -0.38 6.52
N PRO A 154 6.58 -0.30 7.64
CA PRO A 154 7.70 0.64 7.78
C PRO A 154 8.87 0.36 6.82
N GLU A 155 9.19 -0.91 6.57
CA GLU A 155 10.23 -1.30 5.62
C GLU A 155 9.79 -1.02 4.18
N ALA A 156 8.51 -1.24 3.88
CA ALA A 156 7.93 -0.88 2.58
C ALA A 156 8.00 0.63 2.33
N GLU A 157 7.68 1.46 3.33
CA GLU A 157 7.84 2.92 3.24
C GLU A 157 9.26 3.31 2.85
N THR A 158 10.25 2.69 3.51
CA THR A 158 11.67 2.93 3.23
C THR A 158 12.03 2.58 1.78
N ALA A 159 11.56 1.43 1.29
CA ALA A 159 11.79 0.99 -0.08
C ALA A 159 11.09 1.90 -1.12
N PHE A 160 9.86 2.32 -0.86
CA PHE A 160 9.15 3.26 -1.74
C PHE A 160 9.81 4.64 -1.81
N LYS A 161 10.28 5.17 -0.67
CA LYS A 161 11.06 6.42 -0.65
C LYS A 161 12.33 6.29 -1.47
N LYS A 162 13.07 5.18 -1.31
CA LYS A 162 14.24 4.91 -2.16
C LYS A 162 13.92 4.79 -3.64
N ALA A 163 12.80 4.18 -3.99
CA ALA A 163 12.33 4.14 -5.37
C ALA A 163 12.04 5.55 -5.91
N LEU A 164 11.44 6.45 -5.12
CA LEU A 164 11.20 7.85 -5.51
C LEU A 164 12.50 8.67 -5.61
N ASP A 165 13.44 8.48 -4.70
CA ASP A 165 14.74 9.18 -4.71
C ASP A 165 15.56 8.86 -5.97
N LEU A 166 15.48 7.62 -6.45
CA LEU A 166 16.24 7.11 -7.60
C LEU A 166 15.46 7.15 -8.92
N TRP A 167 14.24 7.69 -8.88
CA TRP A 167 13.26 7.50 -9.92
C TRP A 167 13.68 8.11 -11.28
N GLN A 168 13.33 7.40 -12.35
CA GLN A 168 13.43 7.86 -13.73
C GLN A 168 12.19 7.40 -14.52
N GLY A 169 11.18 8.26 -14.74
CA GLY A 169 10.05 7.92 -15.62
C GLY A 169 8.69 8.53 -15.26
N ASP A 170 7.72 7.70 -14.83
CA ASP A 170 6.43 8.08 -14.25
C ASP A 170 6.42 7.67 -12.76
N SER A 171 6.29 8.61 -11.83
CA SER A 171 6.44 8.38 -10.39
C SER A 171 5.11 8.12 -9.71
N ILE A 172 4.01 8.39 -10.41
CA ILE A 172 2.65 8.31 -9.88
C ILE A 172 2.34 6.91 -9.33
N PRO A 173 2.74 5.79 -9.98
CA PRO A 173 2.52 4.47 -9.40
C PRO A 173 3.24 4.24 -8.06
N VAL A 174 4.44 4.80 -7.90
CA VAL A 174 5.22 4.69 -6.66
C VAL A 174 4.62 5.60 -5.57
N MET A 175 4.25 6.84 -5.93
CA MET A 175 3.57 7.77 -5.04
C MET A 175 2.25 7.20 -4.52
N ASN A 176 1.47 6.58 -5.40
CA ASN A 176 0.22 5.92 -5.03
C ASN A 176 0.43 4.80 -4.01
N ASN A 177 1.39 3.91 -4.25
CA ASN A 177 1.66 2.80 -3.34
C ASN A 177 2.21 3.28 -2.00
N LEU A 178 3.09 4.29 -2.00
CA LEU A 178 3.56 4.92 -0.77
C LEU A 178 2.41 5.58 0.00
N ALA A 179 1.47 6.23 -0.67
CA ALA A 179 0.32 6.83 0.00
C ALA A 179 -0.59 5.78 0.64
N LEU A 180 -0.87 4.67 -0.06
CA LEU A 180 -1.65 3.56 0.50
C LEU A 180 -0.94 2.92 1.70
N ASN A 181 0.37 2.73 1.61
CA ASN A 181 1.20 2.27 2.72
C ASN A 181 1.15 3.23 3.92
N LEU A 182 1.28 4.54 3.70
CA LEU A 182 1.17 5.56 4.75
C LEU A 182 -0.22 5.55 5.41
N ALA A 183 -1.29 5.39 4.62
CA ALA A 183 -2.65 5.27 5.13
C ALA A 183 -2.83 3.99 5.98
N ALA A 184 -2.24 2.86 5.57
CA ALA A 184 -2.25 1.62 6.35
C ALA A 184 -1.53 1.76 7.70
N GLN A 185 -0.52 2.64 7.77
CA GLN A 185 0.16 3.02 9.02
C GLN A 185 -0.59 4.08 9.85
N GLY A 186 -1.75 4.57 9.38
CA GLY A 186 -2.54 5.62 10.05
C GLY A 186 -2.06 7.05 9.78
N TYR A 187 -1.07 7.25 8.91
CA TYR A 187 -0.59 8.57 8.51
C TYR A 187 -1.44 9.18 7.39
N THR A 188 -2.75 9.31 7.63
CA THR A 188 -3.74 9.74 6.63
C THR A 188 -3.39 11.08 5.97
N ASP A 189 -2.99 12.08 6.75
CA ASP A 189 -2.68 13.42 6.20
C ASP A 189 -1.51 13.36 5.21
N LYS A 190 -0.47 12.57 5.53
CA LYS A 190 0.68 12.37 4.64
C LYS A 190 0.29 11.61 3.38
N ALA A 191 -0.57 10.59 3.50
CA ALA A 191 -1.08 9.85 2.37
C ALA A 191 -1.87 10.75 1.41
N LEU A 192 -2.77 11.58 1.93
CA LEU A 192 -3.57 12.50 1.12
C LEU A 192 -2.72 13.56 0.43
N ASN A 193 -1.77 14.17 1.15
CA ASN A 193 -0.84 15.13 0.55
C ASN A 193 -0.07 14.53 -0.63
N LEU A 194 0.39 13.28 -0.48
CA LEU A 194 1.10 12.59 -1.56
C LEU A 194 0.19 12.28 -2.76
N LEU A 195 -1.06 11.87 -2.52
CA LEU A 195 -2.02 11.62 -3.60
C LEU A 195 -2.47 12.90 -4.31
N TYR A 196 -2.61 14.02 -3.60
CA TYR A 196 -2.90 15.31 -4.24
C TYR A 196 -1.74 15.75 -5.13
N SER A 197 -0.48 15.58 -4.68
CA SER A 197 0.69 15.82 -5.54
C SER A 197 0.71 14.89 -6.76
N ALA A 198 0.31 13.62 -6.62
CA ALA A 198 0.19 12.69 -7.74
C ALA A 198 -0.92 13.12 -8.73
N LYS A 199 -2.05 13.62 -8.23
CA LYS A 199 -3.17 14.15 -9.02
C LYS A 199 -2.75 15.40 -9.81
N GLU A 200 -1.97 16.28 -9.21
CA GLU A 200 -1.43 17.47 -9.90
C GLU A 200 -0.53 17.09 -11.09
N LYS A 201 0.23 15.99 -10.96
CA LYS A 201 1.10 15.49 -12.05
C LYS A 201 0.33 14.92 -13.23
N ASP A 202 -0.73 14.16 -12.97
CA ASP A 202 -1.62 13.63 -14.01
C ASP A 202 -3.06 13.54 -13.48
N PRO A 203 -3.90 14.56 -13.77
CA PRO A 203 -5.28 14.58 -13.32
C PRO A 203 -6.17 13.48 -13.93
N SER A 204 -5.71 12.80 -14.99
CA SER A 204 -6.48 11.78 -15.72
C SER A 204 -6.44 10.40 -15.06
N ARG A 205 -5.56 10.21 -14.06
CA ARG A 205 -5.39 8.94 -13.33
C ARG A 205 -6.54 8.69 -12.36
N VAL A 206 -7.54 7.97 -12.83
CA VAL A 206 -8.76 7.64 -12.07
C VAL A 206 -8.47 6.89 -10.77
N GLU A 207 -7.40 6.10 -10.74
CA GLU A 207 -6.96 5.36 -9.56
C GLU A 207 -6.53 6.29 -8.42
N ILE A 208 -5.93 7.44 -8.73
CA ILE A 208 -5.49 8.42 -7.73
C ILE A 208 -6.69 9.07 -7.08
N GLU A 209 -7.65 9.54 -7.88
CA GLU A 209 -8.90 10.12 -7.39
C GLU A 209 -9.70 9.12 -6.54
N ARG A 210 -9.78 7.87 -6.98
CA ARG A 210 -10.43 6.80 -6.23
C ARG A 210 -9.78 6.60 -4.87
N ASN A 211 -8.45 6.57 -4.80
CA ASN A 211 -7.73 6.35 -3.54
C ASN A 211 -7.84 7.55 -2.59
N ILE A 212 -7.83 8.78 -3.10
CA ILE A 212 -8.13 9.99 -2.30
C ILE A 212 -9.50 9.85 -1.65
N ARG A 213 -10.53 9.49 -2.42
CA ARG A 213 -11.89 9.33 -1.91
C ARG A 213 -11.96 8.26 -0.83
N ILE A 214 -11.39 7.09 -1.06
CA ILE A 214 -11.40 5.97 -0.10
C ILE A 214 -10.73 6.40 1.22
N ILE A 215 -9.54 6.98 1.15
CA ILE A 215 -8.80 7.40 2.35
C ILE A 215 -9.56 8.48 3.12
N ARG A 216 -10.14 9.47 2.43
CA ARG A 216 -10.98 10.47 3.07
C ARG A 216 -12.19 9.87 3.76
N THR A 217 -12.95 8.99 3.09
CA THR A 217 -14.14 8.37 3.68
C THR A 217 -13.82 7.47 4.86
N LEU A 218 -12.66 6.80 4.87
CA LEU A 218 -12.21 5.99 5.99
C LEU A 218 -11.73 6.82 7.19
N ASN A 219 -11.32 8.07 6.96
CA ASN A 219 -10.76 8.98 7.97
C ASN A 219 -11.73 10.06 8.44
N GLU A 220 -12.78 10.37 7.68
CA GLU A 220 -13.90 11.15 8.16
C GLU A 220 -14.53 10.40 9.35
N PRO A 221 -14.69 11.05 10.53
CA PRO A 221 -15.51 10.50 11.58
C PRO A 221 -16.85 10.16 10.94
N SER A 222 -17.25 8.90 11.00
CA SER A 222 -18.47 8.44 10.37
C SER A 222 -19.58 9.43 10.70
N ALA A 223 -20.03 10.22 9.72
CA ALA A 223 -21.27 10.99 9.82
C ALA A 223 -22.48 10.07 10.12
N TYR A 224 -22.24 8.76 9.96
CA TYR A 224 -23.08 7.61 10.20
C TYR A 224 -22.66 6.81 11.44
N SER A 225 -21.82 7.33 12.35
CA SER A 225 -21.88 6.87 13.73
C SER A 225 -23.26 7.27 14.24
N VAL A 226 -23.92 6.33 14.90
CA VAL A 226 -25.37 6.26 14.99
C VAL A 226 -25.94 7.31 15.99
N ASP A 227 -25.20 8.35 16.36
CA ASP A 227 -25.28 8.94 17.70
C ASP A 227 -25.49 10.46 17.79
N ALA A 228 -25.56 11.23 16.70
CA ALA A 228 -25.94 12.65 16.82
C ALA A 228 -27.04 13.06 15.85
N ARG A 229 -26.76 13.03 14.54
CA ARG A 229 -27.74 13.43 13.51
C ARG A 229 -28.92 12.46 13.40
N GLY A 230 -28.73 11.19 13.73
CA GLY A 230 -29.81 10.20 13.77
C GLY A 230 -30.80 10.42 14.92
N GLU A 231 -30.32 10.85 16.09
CA GLU A 231 -31.18 11.16 17.23
C GLU A 231 -31.95 12.47 17.00
N GLU A 232 -31.28 13.46 16.43
CA GLU A 232 -31.88 14.75 16.04
C GLU A 232 -32.96 14.57 14.96
N ALA A 233 -32.69 13.76 13.93
CA ALA A 233 -33.68 13.42 12.91
C ALA A 233 -34.88 12.64 13.48
N ARG A 234 -34.66 11.72 14.43
CA ARG A 234 -35.76 11.00 15.12
C ARG A 234 -36.61 11.95 15.97
N LYS A 235 -35.98 12.88 16.71
CA LYS A 235 -36.67 13.92 17.48
C LYS A 235 -37.49 14.83 16.57
N ALA A 236 -36.94 15.26 15.45
CA ALA A 236 -37.65 16.08 14.46
C ALA A 236 -38.88 15.36 13.87
N ILE A 237 -38.74 14.07 13.51
CA ILE A 237 -39.85 13.25 13.01
C ILE A 237 -40.92 13.02 14.08
N ALA A 238 -40.53 12.76 15.33
CA ALA A 238 -41.47 12.58 16.45
C ALA A 238 -42.25 13.87 16.75
N ALA A 239 -41.57 15.02 16.77
CA ALA A 239 -42.21 16.33 16.96
C ALA A 239 -43.20 16.65 15.83
N ALA A 240 -42.83 16.37 14.57
CA ALA A 240 -43.71 16.57 13.42
C ALA A 240 -44.97 15.67 13.47
N LYS A 241 -44.84 14.43 13.98
CA LYS A 241 -46.00 13.54 14.19
C LYS A 241 -46.92 14.04 15.31
N ALA A 242 -46.36 14.46 16.43
CA ALA A 242 -47.14 14.98 17.56
C ALA A 242 -47.91 16.26 17.18
N ALA A 243 -47.28 17.17 16.41
CA ALA A 243 -47.94 18.38 15.92
C ALA A 243 -49.15 18.06 15.03
N LYS A 244 -49.03 17.07 14.12
CA LYS A 244 -50.13 16.62 13.26
C LYS A 244 -51.28 15.96 14.03
N GLU A 245 -51.00 15.26 15.12
CA GLU A 245 -52.07 14.68 15.97
C GLU A 245 -52.81 15.74 16.79
N VAL A 246 -52.11 16.77 17.25
CA VAL A 246 -52.72 17.91 17.95
C VAL A 246 -53.61 18.72 16.98
N GLU A 247 -53.19 18.89 15.73
CA GLU A 247 -53.95 19.57 14.69
C GLU A 247 -55.20 18.77 14.28
N LYS A 248 -55.09 17.44 14.15
CA LYS A 248 -56.25 16.55 13.94
C LYS A 248 -57.27 16.56 15.07
N LYS A 249 -56.85 16.81 16.32
CA LYS A 249 -57.75 16.90 17.49
C LYS A 249 -58.38 18.28 17.68
N LYS A 250 -57.93 19.30 16.93
CA LYS A 250 -58.47 20.67 16.97
C LYS A 250 -59.43 21.00 15.82
N THR A 251 -59.65 20.06 14.91
CA THR A 251 -60.64 20.21 13.84
C THR A 251 -61.89 19.43 14.29
N PRO A 252 -63.04 20.10 14.52
CA PRO A 252 -64.28 19.44 14.97
C PRO A 252 -64.86 18.49 13.92
#